data_AF-A0AAE4FIM7-F1
#
_entry.id   AF-A0AAE4FIM7-F1
#
_cell.length_a   1.000
_cell.length_b   1.000
_cell.length_c   1.000
_cell.angle_alpha   90.00
_cell.angle_beta   90.00
_cell.angle_gamma   90.00
#
_symmetry.space_group_name_H-M   'P 1'
#
loop_
_entity.id
_entity.type
_entity.pdbx_description
1 polymer ?
#
loop_
_entity_poly.entity_id
_entity_poly.type
_entity_poly.pdbx_seq_one_letter_code
_entity_poly.pdbx_strand_id
1 'polypeptide(L)'
;MFSSLFILKMENIKWQNSGKEFKSLSKINRVQKDREYILSYIDKFFYKNIDNISSYNINEFIRSLDNNFKFTFNNTLAYFYNGDLIIDYYKNKIFYKQEKYKISTKDSNIFYKREYVSYERKVSN
;
A
#
# COMPACT_ATOMS: atom_id res chain seq x y z
N MET A 1 45.67 6.32 22.74
CA MET A 1 44.94 7.60 22.71
C MET A 1 44.18 7.68 21.40
N PHE A 2 42.87 7.49 21.42
CA PHE A 2 42.04 7.82 20.25
C PHE A 2 41.93 9.36 20.22
N SER A 3 42.56 9.99 19.24
CA SER A 3 42.58 11.45 19.15
C SER A 3 41.16 11.97 18.99
N SER A 4 40.83 13.05 19.69
CA SER A 4 39.53 13.74 19.65
C SER A 4 39.07 14.05 18.22
N LEU A 5 40.00 14.21 17.28
CA LEU A 5 39.74 14.36 15.85
C LEU A 5 39.02 13.16 15.22
N PHE A 6 39.32 11.93 15.63
CA PHE A 6 38.70 10.72 15.09
C PHE A 6 37.26 10.57 15.59
N ILE A 7 37.00 10.94 16.84
CA ILE A 7 35.66 10.98 17.44
C ILE A 7 34.81 12.04 16.75
N LEU A 8 35.33 13.26 16.57
CA LEU A 8 34.65 14.34 15.85
C LEU A 8 34.38 13.98 14.38
N LYS A 9 35.30 13.25 13.72
CA LYS A 9 35.10 12.78 12.35
C LYS A 9 34.02 11.69 12.27
N MET A 10 33.98 10.76 13.23
CA MET A 10 32.91 9.76 13.32
C MET A 10 31.55 10.37 13.68
N GLU A 11 31.51 11.36 14.57
CA GLU A 11 30.29 12.09 14.89
C GLU A 11 29.80 12.91 13.69
N ASN A 12 30.68 13.62 12.98
CA ASN A 12 30.30 14.31 11.75
C ASN A 12 29.81 13.35 10.65
N ILE A 13 30.41 12.16 10.52
CA ILE A 13 29.93 11.13 9.58
C ILE A 13 28.55 10.61 10.02
N LYS A 14 28.31 10.39 11.32
CA LYS A 14 26.98 10.02 11.85
C LYS A 14 25.95 11.13 11.63
N TRP A 15 26.31 12.40 11.81
CA TRP A 15 25.44 13.56 11.58
C TRP A 15 25.15 13.80 10.08
N GLN A 16 26.12 13.56 9.20
CA GLN A 16 25.92 13.66 7.74
C GLN A 16 25.13 12.49 7.17
N ASN A 17 25.33 11.27 7.69
CA ASN A 17 24.54 10.11 7.29
C ASN A 17 23.11 10.24 7.82
N SER A 18 22.90 10.65 9.06
CA SER A 18 21.55 10.94 9.57
C SER A 18 20.87 12.08 8.80
N GLY A 19 21.55 13.18 8.45
CA GLY A 19 20.92 14.26 7.68
C GLY A 19 20.46 13.87 6.25
N LYS A 20 21.22 13.01 5.56
CA LYS A 20 20.86 12.50 4.22
C LYS A 20 19.87 11.33 4.28
N GLU A 21 20.00 10.44 5.27
CA GLU A 21 19.06 9.33 5.51
C GLU A 21 17.73 9.84 6.05
N PHE A 22 17.69 10.87 6.91
CA PHE A 22 16.44 11.51 7.31
C PHE A 22 15.75 12.20 6.12
N LYS A 23 16.49 12.79 5.17
CA LYS A 23 15.91 13.34 3.94
C LYS A 23 15.39 12.27 2.98
N SER A 24 16.00 11.09 2.91
CA SER A 24 15.47 9.96 2.14
C SER A 24 14.31 9.25 2.83
N LEU A 25 14.25 9.29 4.17
CA LEU A 25 13.13 8.80 5.00
C LEU A 25 11.94 9.77 5.05
N SER A 26 12.12 11.07 4.77
CA SER A 26 11.13 12.13 5.05
C SER A 26 10.32 12.65 3.86
N LYS A 27 10.08 11.81 2.85
CA LYS A 27 8.87 11.95 2.02
C LYS A 27 8.18 10.61 1.93
N ILE A 28 7.52 10.19 3.01
CA ILE A 28 6.44 9.19 2.90
C ILE A 28 5.46 9.77 1.87
N ASN A 29 5.49 9.20 0.68
CA ASN A 29 4.63 9.63 -0.41
C ASN A 29 3.19 9.47 0.09
N ARG A 30 2.35 10.50 -0.04
CA ARG A 30 0.93 10.44 0.36
C ARG A 30 0.25 9.19 -0.20
N VAL A 31 0.61 8.80 -1.43
CA VAL A 31 0.13 7.56 -2.08
C VAL A 31 0.51 6.31 -1.29
N GLN A 32 1.73 6.24 -0.74
CA GLN A 32 2.16 5.12 0.10
C GLN A 32 1.38 5.06 1.41
N LYS A 33 1.19 6.21 2.08
CA LYS A 33 0.43 6.26 3.33
C LYS A 33 -1.04 5.86 3.12
N ASP A 34 -1.68 6.41 2.10
CA ASP A 34 -3.06 6.07 1.75
C ASP A 34 -3.18 4.57 1.40
N ARG A 35 -2.22 4.03 0.65
CA ARG A 35 -2.15 2.60 0.34
C ARG A 35 -2.05 1.72 1.59
N GLU A 36 -1.09 1.99 2.47
CA GLU A 36 -0.86 1.19 3.67
C GLU A 36 -2.08 1.19 4.58
N TYR A 37 -2.75 2.34 4.70
CA TYR A 37 -4.00 2.45 5.45
C TYR A 37 -5.12 1.61 4.83
N ILE A 38 -5.30 1.68 3.51
CA ILE A 38 -6.32 0.89 2.79
C ILE A 38 -6.05 -0.61 2.94
N LEU A 39 -4.81 -1.06 2.74
CA LEU A 39 -4.45 -2.48 2.90
C LEU A 39 -4.68 -2.96 4.34
N SER A 40 -4.30 -2.15 5.33
CA SER A 40 -4.55 -2.47 6.75
C SER A 40 -6.05 -2.56 7.07
N TYR A 41 -6.87 -1.71 6.45
CA TYR A 41 -8.32 -1.76 6.60
C TYR A 41 -8.90 -3.04 5.99
N ILE A 42 -8.44 -3.41 4.79
CA ILE A 42 -8.87 -4.62 4.08
C ILE A 42 -8.46 -5.87 4.85
N ASP A 43 -7.23 -5.92 5.40
CA ASP A 43 -6.79 -7.03 6.26
C ASP A 43 -7.72 -7.21 7.46
N LYS A 44 -7.98 -6.12 8.20
CA LYS A 44 -8.93 -6.16 9.33
C LYS A 44 -10.32 -6.62 8.89
N PHE A 45 -10.75 -6.22 7.71
CA PHE A 45 -12.03 -6.63 7.15
C PHE A 45 -12.05 -8.12 6.84
N PHE A 46 -10.98 -8.69 6.26
CA PHE A 46 -10.89 -10.13 6.04
C PHE A 46 -10.83 -10.92 7.34
N TYR A 47 -9.95 -10.56 8.28
CA TYR A 47 -9.82 -11.26 9.56
C TYR A 47 -11.08 -11.19 10.43
N LYS A 48 -11.95 -10.19 10.23
CA LYS A 48 -13.23 -10.08 10.94
C LYS A 48 -14.35 -10.93 10.32
N ASN A 49 -14.30 -11.18 9.02
CA ASN A 49 -15.41 -11.81 8.28
C ASN A 49 -15.09 -13.21 7.76
N ILE A 50 -13.84 -13.66 7.87
CA ILE A 50 -13.39 -14.98 7.42
C ILE A 50 -12.76 -15.72 8.61
N ASP A 51 -13.40 -16.80 9.04
CA ASP A 51 -12.95 -17.59 10.20
C ASP A 51 -11.59 -18.28 9.95
N ASN A 52 -11.34 -18.72 8.70
CA ASN A 52 -10.11 -19.39 8.31
C ASN A 52 -9.52 -18.77 7.05
N ILE A 53 -8.35 -18.16 7.16
CA ILE A 53 -7.64 -17.51 6.04
C ILE A 53 -7.00 -18.58 5.15
N SER A 54 -7.75 -19.01 4.14
CA SER A 54 -7.29 -19.88 3.07
C SER A 54 -7.56 -19.24 1.71
N SER A 55 -6.81 -19.66 0.68
CA SER A 55 -6.97 -19.16 -0.69
C SER A 55 -8.42 -19.32 -1.16
N TYR A 56 -9.05 -20.44 -0.80
CA TYR A 56 -10.45 -20.71 -1.15
C TYR A 56 -11.40 -19.72 -0.49
N ASN A 57 -11.35 -19.58 0.84
CA ASN A 57 -12.27 -18.71 1.58
C ASN A 57 -12.12 -17.23 1.20
N ILE A 58 -10.87 -16.78 0.99
CA ILE A 58 -10.58 -15.41 0.55
C ILE A 58 -11.15 -15.17 -0.85
N ASN A 59 -10.95 -16.09 -1.79
CA ASN A 59 -11.46 -15.92 -3.15
C ASN A 59 -12.98 -15.92 -3.20
N GLU A 60 -13.64 -16.81 -2.45
CA GLU A 60 -15.11 -16.82 -2.34
C GLU A 60 -15.64 -15.55 -1.71
N PHE A 61 -14.99 -15.06 -0.64
CA PHE A 61 -15.38 -13.80 -0.01
C PHE A 61 -15.18 -12.60 -0.93
N ILE A 62 -14.05 -12.49 -1.63
CA ILE A 62 -13.82 -11.42 -2.61
C ILE A 62 -14.88 -11.47 -3.72
N ARG A 63 -15.19 -12.66 -4.24
CA ARG A 63 -16.26 -12.83 -5.26
C ARG A 63 -17.61 -12.36 -4.75
N SER A 64 -17.95 -12.63 -3.50
CA SER A 64 -19.21 -12.16 -2.90
C SER A 64 -19.29 -10.62 -2.80
N LEU A 65 -18.15 -9.96 -2.78
CA LEU A 65 -18.00 -8.50 -2.67
C LEU A 65 -17.82 -7.81 -4.02
N ASP A 66 -17.62 -8.58 -5.10
CA ASP A 66 -17.36 -8.03 -6.42
C ASP A 66 -18.51 -7.08 -6.83
N ASN A 67 -18.17 -5.89 -7.30
CA ASN A 67 -19.08 -4.75 -7.55
C ASN A 67 -19.78 -4.10 -6.34
N ASN A 68 -19.80 -4.74 -5.16
CA ASN A 68 -20.51 -4.23 -3.98
C ASN A 68 -19.59 -3.53 -2.97
N PHE A 69 -18.34 -3.94 -2.86
CA PHE A 69 -17.39 -3.32 -1.94
C PHE A 69 -16.73 -2.08 -2.54
N LYS A 70 -16.91 -0.94 -1.86
CA LYS A 70 -16.19 0.30 -2.14
C LYS A 70 -15.76 0.92 -0.83
N PHE A 71 -14.47 1.25 -0.74
CA PHE A 71 -13.90 1.95 0.40
C PHE A 71 -13.22 3.22 -0.09
N THR A 72 -13.49 4.35 0.56
CA THR A 72 -12.88 5.63 0.19
C THR A 72 -12.11 6.19 1.38
N PHE A 73 -10.86 6.58 1.12
CA PHE A 73 -10.01 7.24 2.10
C PHE A 73 -9.26 8.41 1.43
N ASN A 74 -9.41 9.60 1.98
CA ASN A 74 -8.92 10.85 1.36
C ASN A 74 -9.44 11.01 -0.08
N ASN A 75 -8.53 10.95 -1.05
CA ASN A 75 -8.84 11.00 -2.48
C ASN A 75 -8.51 9.67 -3.15
N THR A 76 -8.68 8.57 -2.43
CA THR A 76 -8.32 7.23 -2.90
C THR A 76 -9.54 6.31 -2.74
N LEU A 77 -9.84 5.56 -3.78
CA LEU A 77 -10.95 4.60 -3.85
C LEU A 77 -10.38 3.19 -3.98
N ALA A 78 -10.80 2.28 -3.11
CA ALA A 78 -10.47 0.87 -3.17
C ALA A 78 -11.73 0.05 -3.43
N TYR A 79 -11.63 -0.93 -4.33
CA TYR A 79 -12.73 -1.83 -4.69
C TYR A 79 -12.20 -3.15 -5.23
N PHE A 80 -13.04 -4.19 -5.19
CA PHE A 80 -12.73 -5.46 -5.84
C PHE A 80 -13.31 -5.47 -7.25
N TYR A 81 -12.55 -6.05 -8.19
CA TYR A 81 -12.98 -6.27 -9.57
C TYR A 81 -12.34 -7.54 -10.12
N ASN A 82 -13.16 -8.51 -10.55
CA ASN A 82 -12.70 -9.79 -11.11
C ASN A 82 -11.73 -10.55 -10.18
N GLY A 83 -11.93 -10.48 -8.87
CA GLY A 83 -11.06 -11.14 -7.87
C GLY A 83 -9.79 -10.36 -7.50
N ASP A 84 -9.53 -9.23 -8.15
CA ASP A 84 -8.38 -8.38 -7.85
C ASP A 84 -8.78 -7.16 -7.02
N LEU A 85 -7.87 -6.67 -6.20
CA LEU A 85 -8.03 -5.40 -5.49
C LEU A 85 -7.51 -4.26 -6.37
N ILE A 86 -8.38 -3.29 -6.65
CA ILE A 86 -8.05 -2.08 -7.37
C ILE A 86 -8.03 -0.89 -6.40
N ILE A 87 -6.99 -0.07 -6.49
CA ILE A 87 -6.87 1.19 -5.75
C ILE A 87 -6.66 2.33 -6.74
N ASP A 88 -7.69 3.18 -6.90
CA ASP A 88 -7.66 4.40 -7.70
C ASP A 88 -7.28 5.59 -6.81
N TYR A 89 -6.25 6.33 -7.20
CA TYR A 89 -5.81 7.56 -6.55
C TYR A 89 -6.22 8.77 -7.39
N TYR A 90 -6.73 9.79 -6.71
CA TYR A 90 -7.20 11.03 -7.31
C TYR A 90 -6.44 12.23 -6.73
N LYS A 91 -6.19 13.24 -7.57
CA LYS A 91 -5.69 14.56 -7.15
C LYS A 91 -6.71 15.60 -7.60
N ASN A 92 -7.25 16.38 -6.67
CA ASN A 92 -8.28 17.39 -6.95
C ASN A 92 -9.47 16.82 -7.74
N LYS A 93 -9.95 15.62 -7.36
CA LYS A 93 -11.04 14.87 -8.03
C LYS A 93 -10.72 14.36 -9.44
N ILE A 94 -9.51 14.56 -9.94
CA ILE A 94 -9.05 14.03 -11.23
C ILE A 94 -8.27 12.74 -10.98
N PHE A 95 -8.53 11.72 -11.79
CA PHE A 95 -7.81 10.45 -11.73
C PHE A 95 -6.30 10.70 -11.93
N TYR A 96 -5.48 10.14 -11.06
CA TYR A 96 -4.03 10.33 -11.07
C TYR A 96 -3.29 9.01 -11.31
N LYS A 97 -3.76 7.92 -10.71
CA LYS A 97 -3.08 6.62 -10.74
C LYS A 97 -4.05 5.51 -10.36
N GLN A 98 -3.87 4.32 -10.93
CA GLN A 98 -4.51 3.09 -10.48
C GLN A 98 -3.43 2.06 -10.14
N GLU A 99 -3.59 1.36 -9.03
CA GLU A 99 -2.78 0.19 -8.68
C GLU A 99 -3.68 -1.04 -8.61
N LYS A 100 -3.26 -2.13 -9.26
CA LYS A 100 -3.94 -3.42 -9.23
C LYS A 100 -3.14 -4.42 -8.42
N TYR A 101 -3.83 -5.15 -7.55
CA TYR A 101 -3.25 -6.13 -6.64
C TYR A 101 -3.93 -7.48 -6.77
N LYS A 102 -3.11 -8.50 -6.97
CA LYS A 102 -3.51 -9.89 -6.79
C LYS A 102 -3.35 -10.28 -5.34
N ILE A 103 -4.40 -10.87 -4.79
CA ILE A 103 -4.42 -11.34 -3.40
C ILE A 103 -4.05 -12.83 -3.41
N SER A 104 -3.16 -13.20 -2.50
CA SER A 104 -2.77 -14.59 -2.29
C SER A 104 -2.65 -14.86 -0.80
N THR A 105 -2.85 -16.10 -0.39
CA THR A 105 -2.63 -16.48 1.00
C THR A 105 -1.54 -17.53 1.12
N LYS A 106 -0.76 -17.43 2.19
CA LYS A 106 0.22 -18.45 2.58
C LYS A 106 0.30 -18.49 4.10
N ASP A 107 0.25 -19.68 4.68
CA ASP A 107 0.36 -19.89 6.13
C ASP A 107 -0.61 -19.00 6.94
N SER A 108 -1.88 -18.92 6.50
CA SER A 108 -2.93 -18.06 7.09
C SER A 108 -2.67 -16.54 7.07
N ASN A 109 -1.69 -16.10 6.29
CA ASN A 109 -1.40 -14.68 6.06
C ASN A 109 -1.85 -14.26 4.67
N ILE A 110 -2.32 -13.02 4.56
CA ILE A 110 -2.78 -12.40 3.32
C ILE A 110 -1.62 -11.60 2.72
N PHE A 111 -1.35 -11.81 1.44
CA PHE A 111 -0.30 -11.14 0.70
C PHE A 111 -0.89 -10.45 -0.53
N TYR A 112 -0.45 -9.21 -0.74
CA TYR A 112 -0.85 -8.38 -1.87
C TYR A 112 0.33 -8.25 -2.84
N LYS A 113 0.21 -8.87 -4.02
CA LYS A 113 1.18 -8.69 -5.09
C LYS A 113 0.67 -7.64 -6.05
N ARG A 114 1.38 -6.51 -6.16
CA ARG A 114 1.06 -5.51 -7.18
C ARG A 114 1.38 -6.07 -8.57
N GLU A 115 0.39 -6.10 -9.45
CA GLU A 115 0.56 -6.59 -10.82
C GLU A 115 0.71 -5.45 -11.82
N TYR A 116 -0.06 -4.38 -11.65
CA TYR A 116 -0.17 -3.33 -12.65
C TYR A 116 -0.34 -1.95 -12.02
N VAL A 117 0.19 -0.94 -12.73
CA VAL A 117 0.04 0.46 -12.40
C VAL A 117 -0.32 1.23 -13.67
N SER A 118 -1.47 1.89 -13.68
CA SER A 118 -1.82 2.87 -14.71
C SER A 118 -1.71 4.30 -14.18
N TYR A 119 -1.33 5.23 -15.05
CA TYR A 119 -1.41 6.67 -14.81
C TYR A 119 -2.46 7.36 -15.70
N GLU A 120 -3.11 6.63 -16.61
CA GLU A 120 -4.15 7.14 -17.52
C GLU A 120 -5.37 6.21 -17.54
N ARG A 121 -6.56 6.73 -17.23
CA ARG A 121 -7.80 6.09 -17.66
C ARG A 121 -8.05 6.60 -19.07
N LYS A 122 -7.82 5.77 -20.10
CA LYS A 122 -8.46 6.01 -21.40
C LYS A 122 -9.97 5.90 -21.16
N VAL A 123 -10.64 7.04 -21.10
CA VAL A 123 -12.10 7.10 -21.13
C VAL A 123 -12.46 6.81 -22.59
N SER A 124 -12.79 5.57 -22.89
CA SER A 124 -13.52 5.27 -24.13
C SER A 124 -14.94 5.80 -23.93
N ASN A 125 -15.26 6.87 -24.67
CA ASN A 125 -16.65 7.32 -24.86
C ASN A 125 -17.50 6.22 -25.49
#